data_AF-A0A1V5R2S2-F1
#
_entry.id   AF-A0A1V5R2S2-F1
#
_cell.length_a   1.000
_cell.length_b   1.000
_cell.length_c   1.000
_cell.angle_alpha   90.00
_cell.angle_beta   90.00
_cell.angle_gamma   90.00
#
_symmetry.space_group_name_H-M   'P 1'
#
loop_
_entity.id
_entity.type
_entity.pdbx_description
1 polymer ?
#
loop_
_entity_poly.entity_id
_entity_poly.type
_entity_poly.pdbx_seq_one_letter_code
_entity_poly.pdbx_strand_id
1 'polypeptide(L)'
;MEQKKKSDSFSESNELSGSSLFANSSPRVGRQTMPDPFDQLKTAWKVFVRNWQQLILLTLIPMILTALLAILSFFMKWITYVPFDQIEAHASDYTVDLLGFVFLVSPSVFSNIPLAVSLTLLFTVLGTVVYLITSVAQLIVLKNDGKGLDFSSAINQSFPYLWKYFVFMILYSLVLVVGLILLVIPGIIFLIWFGLGYLAIVFDDYKTIEAFKRSKELVKGYWWAIFGRFVFWSLFSLLIGFLIFLLRIISGSDYVAIISNLVSLVITPLSVAYFAVVYQDIKSIKEK
;
A
#
# COMPACT_ATOMS: atom_id res chain seq x y z
N MET A 1 0.89 -44.49 -17.73
CA MET A 1 0.67 -43.89 -16.39
C MET A 1 1.23 -42.47 -16.26
N GLU A 2 2.29 -42.10 -16.98
CA GLU A 2 2.87 -40.74 -16.95
C GLU A 2 2.00 -39.64 -17.59
N GLN A 3 1.25 -39.93 -18.65
CA GLN A 3 0.40 -38.93 -19.32
C GLN A 3 -0.82 -38.53 -18.49
N LYS A 4 -1.34 -39.44 -17.64
CA LYS A 4 -2.48 -39.15 -16.75
C LYS A 4 -2.07 -38.17 -15.64
N LYS A 5 -0.87 -38.33 -15.09
CA LYS A 5 -0.33 -37.46 -14.03
C LYS A 5 -0.05 -36.02 -14.52
N LYS A 6 0.30 -35.86 -15.81
CA LYS A 6 0.53 -34.54 -16.43
C LYS A 6 -0.77 -33.84 -16.85
N SER A 7 -1.81 -34.62 -17.19
CA SER A 7 -3.19 -34.14 -17.37
C SER A 7 -3.76 -33.64 -16.05
N ASP A 8 -3.60 -34.43 -14.98
CA ASP A 8 -4.14 -34.10 -13.66
C ASP A 8 -3.42 -32.89 -13.03
N SER A 9 -2.11 -32.71 -13.26
CA SER A 9 -1.40 -31.50 -12.81
C SER A 9 -1.78 -30.23 -13.60
N PHE A 10 -2.18 -30.39 -14.86
CA PHE A 10 -2.64 -29.29 -15.72
C PHE A 10 -4.10 -28.92 -15.45
N SER A 11 -4.92 -29.88 -14.97
CA SER A 11 -6.27 -29.61 -14.49
C SER A 11 -6.28 -29.00 -13.08
N GLU A 12 -5.41 -29.46 -12.17
CA GLU A 12 -5.28 -28.87 -10.82
C GLU A 12 -4.77 -27.42 -10.88
N SER A 13 -3.83 -27.11 -11.78
CA SER A 13 -3.37 -25.72 -11.98
C SER A 13 -4.45 -24.82 -12.61
N ASN A 14 -5.38 -25.38 -13.40
CA ASN A 14 -6.54 -24.64 -13.91
C ASN A 14 -7.67 -24.48 -12.89
N GLU A 15 -7.87 -25.44 -11.97
CA GLU A 15 -8.80 -25.28 -10.85
C GLU A 15 -8.27 -24.28 -9.80
N LEU A 16 -6.95 -24.21 -9.61
CA LEU A 16 -6.29 -23.20 -8.77
C LEU A 16 -6.27 -21.79 -9.41
N SER A 17 -6.45 -21.70 -10.73
CA SER A 17 -6.58 -20.44 -11.49
C SER A 17 -8.01 -19.87 -11.46
N GLY A 18 -9.01 -20.72 -11.17
CA GLY A 18 -10.38 -20.33 -10.85
C GLY A 18 -10.47 -19.72 -9.44
N SER A 19 -9.86 -18.56 -9.27
CA SER A 19 -9.70 -17.93 -7.96
C SER A 19 -11.03 -17.81 -7.19
N SER A 20 -11.14 -18.62 -6.12
CA SER A 20 -12.24 -18.76 -5.16
C SER A 20 -12.61 -17.51 -4.36
N LEU A 21 -12.12 -16.35 -4.79
CA LEU A 21 -12.17 -15.05 -4.10
C LEU A 21 -13.60 -14.65 -3.74
N PHE A 22 -14.57 -15.07 -4.56
CA PHE A 22 -15.96 -14.61 -4.50
C PHE A 22 -17.02 -15.70 -4.56
N ALA A 23 -16.67 -16.96 -4.27
CA ALA A 23 -17.63 -18.09 -4.33
C ALA A 23 -18.92 -17.83 -3.52
N ASN A 24 -18.84 -17.01 -2.46
CA ASN A 24 -19.97 -16.65 -1.59
C ASN A 24 -20.48 -15.19 -1.72
N SER A 25 -20.08 -14.41 -2.73
CA SER A 25 -20.44 -12.97 -2.82
C SER A 25 -21.09 -12.54 -4.14
N SER A 26 -22.23 -13.17 -4.47
CA SER A 26 -23.17 -12.90 -5.58
C SER A 26 -22.85 -13.60 -6.91
N PRO A 27 -23.87 -13.90 -7.76
CA PRO A 27 -23.70 -14.58 -9.04
C PRO A 27 -22.97 -13.65 -10.01
N ARG A 28 -21.64 -13.77 -10.04
CA ARG A 28 -20.74 -12.99 -10.90
C ARG A 28 -20.27 -13.77 -12.12
N VAL A 29 -20.43 -15.09 -12.11
CA VAL A 29 -20.23 -15.95 -13.28
C VAL A 29 -21.31 -15.62 -14.32
N GLY A 30 -20.91 -15.14 -15.51
CA GLY A 30 -21.85 -14.91 -16.62
C GLY A 30 -22.14 -13.46 -17.02
N ARG A 31 -21.65 -12.43 -16.31
CA ARG A 31 -21.92 -11.01 -16.68
C ARG A 31 -21.19 -10.54 -17.95
N GLN A 32 -21.88 -9.82 -18.83
CA GLN A 32 -21.29 -9.20 -20.03
C GLN A 32 -20.77 -7.76 -19.78
N THR A 33 -21.25 -7.13 -18.71
CA THR A 33 -20.94 -5.75 -18.33
C THR A 33 -20.36 -5.66 -16.91
N MET A 34 -19.60 -4.60 -16.64
CA MET A 34 -19.02 -4.39 -15.32
C MET A 34 -20.11 -4.11 -14.26
N PRO A 35 -20.02 -4.71 -13.05
CA PRO A 35 -20.93 -4.42 -11.95
C PRO A 35 -20.85 -2.96 -11.50
N ASP A 36 -21.91 -2.41 -10.93
CA ASP A 36 -21.94 -1.05 -10.38
C ASP A 36 -20.80 -0.80 -9.36
N PRO A 37 -20.18 0.41 -9.33
CA PRO A 37 -19.11 0.72 -8.38
C PRO A 37 -19.48 0.48 -6.91
N PHE A 38 -20.74 0.74 -6.51
CA PHE A 38 -21.19 0.51 -5.14
C PHE A 38 -21.29 -0.98 -4.82
N ASP A 39 -21.70 -1.82 -5.77
CA ASP A 39 -21.73 -3.27 -5.55
C ASP A 39 -20.32 -3.88 -5.46
N GLN A 40 -19.38 -3.31 -6.20
CA GLN A 40 -17.96 -3.63 -6.05
C GLN A 40 -17.43 -3.17 -4.69
N LEU A 41 -17.78 -1.98 -4.23
CA LEU A 41 -17.42 -1.49 -2.90
C LEU A 41 -18.01 -2.35 -1.78
N LYS A 42 -19.29 -2.75 -1.87
CA LYS A 42 -19.92 -3.67 -0.92
C LYS A 42 -19.21 -5.02 -0.86
N THR A 43 -18.71 -5.48 -2.01
CA THR A 43 -17.99 -6.75 -2.08
C THR A 43 -16.58 -6.62 -1.53
N ALA A 44 -15.89 -5.53 -1.86
CA ALA A 44 -14.61 -5.16 -1.26
C ALA A 44 -14.72 -5.05 0.26
N TRP A 45 -15.81 -4.48 0.77
CA TRP A 45 -16.10 -4.40 2.20
C TRP A 45 -16.25 -5.79 2.83
N LYS A 46 -16.97 -6.72 2.19
CA LYS A 46 -17.09 -8.11 2.70
C LYS A 46 -15.75 -8.82 2.74
N VAL A 47 -14.92 -8.67 1.70
CA VAL A 47 -13.56 -9.23 1.64
C VAL A 47 -12.68 -8.61 2.73
N PHE A 48 -12.75 -7.28 2.89
CA PHE A 48 -12.02 -6.57 3.93
C PHE A 48 -12.43 -7.08 5.31
N VAL A 49 -13.72 -7.13 5.62
CA VAL A 49 -14.23 -7.64 6.91
C VAL A 49 -13.85 -9.10 7.14
N ARG A 50 -13.72 -9.92 6.10
CA ARG A 50 -13.26 -11.32 6.26
C ARG A 50 -11.77 -11.41 6.62
N ASN A 51 -10.95 -10.48 6.15
CA ASN A 51 -9.49 -10.48 6.34
C ASN A 51 -8.98 -9.30 7.19
N TRP A 52 -9.88 -8.66 7.96
CA TRP A 52 -9.62 -7.34 8.55
C TRP A 52 -8.40 -7.35 9.47
N GLN A 53 -8.20 -8.43 10.24
CA GLN A 53 -7.07 -8.58 11.17
C GLN A 53 -5.74 -8.50 10.43
N GLN A 54 -5.59 -9.30 9.37
CA GLN A 54 -4.36 -9.35 8.57
C GLN A 54 -4.13 -8.04 7.83
N LEU A 55 -5.17 -7.48 7.21
CA LEU A 55 -5.08 -6.25 6.44
C LEU A 55 -4.77 -5.02 7.32
N ILE A 56 -5.38 -4.92 8.50
CA ILE A 56 -5.08 -3.87 9.47
C ILE A 56 -3.66 -4.05 10.03
N LEU A 57 -3.28 -5.27 10.43
CA LEU A 57 -1.94 -5.54 10.96
C LEU A 57 -0.84 -5.19 9.96
N LEU A 58 -1.01 -5.55 8.69
CA LEU A 58 -0.09 -5.19 7.61
C LEU A 58 -0.02 -3.68 7.37
N THR A 59 -1.11 -2.95 7.59
CA THR A 59 -1.15 -1.49 7.45
C THR A 59 -0.52 -0.79 8.67
N LEU A 60 -0.65 -1.35 9.87
CA LEU A 60 -0.10 -0.81 11.10
C LEU A 60 1.42 -0.78 11.10
N ILE A 61 2.09 -1.77 10.52
CA ILE A 61 3.55 -1.89 10.56
C ILE A 61 4.27 -0.66 9.97
N PRO A 62 4.00 -0.24 8.71
CA PRO A 62 4.61 0.97 8.18
C PRO A 62 4.17 2.23 8.94
N MET A 63 2.96 2.28 9.50
CA MET A 63 2.52 3.40 10.34
C MET A 63 3.31 3.50 11.65
N ILE A 64 3.55 2.37 12.33
CA ILE A 64 4.35 2.31 13.55
C ILE A 64 5.80 2.70 13.24
N LEU A 65 6.36 2.14 12.16
CA LEU A 65 7.72 2.47 11.75
C LEU A 65 7.87 3.96 11.46
N THR A 66 6.96 4.56 10.69
CA THR A 66 6.97 6.00 10.41
C THR A 66 6.74 6.85 11.66
N ALA A 67 5.88 6.42 12.59
CA ALA A 67 5.70 7.07 13.88
C ALA A 67 6.97 7.03 14.74
N LEU A 68 7.66 5.90 14.80
CA LEU A 68 8.96 5.77 15.49
C LEU A 68 10.02 6.69 14.87
N LEU A 69 10.06 6.80 13.54
CA LEU A 69 10.94 7.74 12.84
C LEU A 69 10.59 9.19 13.13
N ALA A 70 9.30 9.53 13.21
CA ALA A 70 8.84 10.86 13.56
C ALA A 70 9.21 11.22 15.01
N ILE A 71 9.03 10.28 15.94
CA ILE A 71 9.44 10.44 17.35
C ILE A 71 10.95 10.62 17.44
N LEU A 72 11.73 9.76 16.79
CA LEU A 72 13.19 9.89 16.73
C LEU A 72 13.59 11.26 16.16
N SER A 73 12.98 11.67 15.05
CA SER A 73 13.25 12.98 14.42
C SER A 73 12.88 14.16 15.32
N PHE A 74 11.80 14.03 16.10
CA PHE A 74 11.40 15.04 17.08
C PHE A 74 12.44 15.18 18.19
N PHE A 75 12.88 14.06 18.78
CA PHE A 75 13.94 14.07 19.81
C PHE A 75 15.26 14.61 19.25
N MET A 76 15.63 14.22 18.03
CA MET A 76 16.83 14.75 17.36
C MET A 76 16.76 16.27 17.23
N LYS A 77 15.64 16.82 16.74
CA LYS A 77 15.45 18.27 16.66
C LYS A 77 15.49 18.92 18.04
N TRP A 78 14.79 18.36 19.02
CA TRP A 78 14.76 18.90 20.38
C TRP A 78 16.17 19.02 20.95
N ILE A 79 16.99 17.97 20.83
CA ILE A 79 18.40 17.96 21.23
C ILE A 79 19.22 19.02 20.47
N THR A 80 19.07 19.15 19.15
CA THR A 80 19.84 20.13 18.35
C THR A 80 19.52 21.58 18.72
N TYR A 81 18.30 21.89 19.15
CA TYR A 81 17.85 23.25 19.48
C TYR A 81 17.87 23.56 20.99
N VAL A 82 18.39 22.68 21.85
CA VAL A 82 18.64 23.03 23.26
C VAL A 82 19.74 24.11 23.29
N PRO A 83 19.50 25.27 23.92
CA PRO A 83 20.53 26.31 24.11
C PRO A 83 21.52 25.84 25.18
N PHE A 84 22.45 24.97 24.79
CA PHE A 84 23.47 24.39 25.66
C PHE A 84 24.43 25.44 26.23
N ASP A 85 24.55 26.60 25.58
CA ASP A 85 25.28 27.77 26.05
C ASP A 85 24.75 28.32 27.38
N GLN A 86 23.49 28.05 27.72
CA GLN A 86 22.87 28.46 28.98
C GLN A 86 22.97 27.41 30.09
N ILE A 87 23.32 26.15 29.75
CA ILE A 87 23.38 25.03 30.69
C ILE A 87 24.76 24.95 31.39
N GLU A 88 25.84 25.36 30.73
CA GLU A 88 27.19 25.41 31.31
C GLU A 88 27.30 26.33 32.55
N ALA A 89 26.42 27.33 32.68
CA ALA A 89 26.43 28.27 33.80
C ALA A 89 26.04 27.66 35.17
N HIS A 90 25.54 26.42 35.21
CA HIS A 90 25.04 25.76 36.43
C HIS A 90 25.70 24.39 36.72
N ALA A 91 26.83 24.07 36.08
CA ALA A 91 27.42 22.73 36.02
C ALA A 91 28.34 22.32 37.21
N SER A 92 28.08 22.77 38.44
CA SER A 92 28.99 22.51 39.59
C SER A 92 28.71 21.22 40.38
N ASP A 93 27.86 20.32 39.89
CA ASP A 93 27.38 19.16 40.66
C ASP A 93 27.72 17.83 39.95
N TYR A 94 28.25 16.85 40.68
CA TYR A 94 28.76 15.57 40.13
C TYR A 94 27.69 14.72 39.40
N THR A 95 26.41 15.07 39.52
CA THR A 95 25.29 14.51 38.74
C THR A 95 25.36 14.88 37.25
N VAL A 96 26.05 15.98 36.92
CA VAL A 96 26.23 16.51 35.56
C VAL A 96 27.29 15.72 34.78
N ASP A 97 28.21 15.00 35.43
CA ASP A 97 29.19 14.14 34.74
C ASP A 97 28.59 12.79 34.30
N LEU A 98 27.68 12.21 35.09
CA LEU A 98 26.98 10.97 34.71
C LEU A 98 25.88 11.24 33.66
N LEU A 99 25.14 12.35 33.81
CA LEU A 99 24.27 12.86 32.75
C LEU A 99 25.12 13.24 31.54
N GLY A 100 26.26 13.90 31.76
CA GLY A 100 27.26 14.26 30.77
C GLY A 100 27.74 13.06 29.96
N PHE A 101 28.05 11.92 30.57
CA PHE A 101 28.46 10.70 29.87
C PHE A 101 27.35 10.10 28.98
N VAL A 102 26.08 10.19 29.40
CA VAL A 102 24.91 9.85 28.57
C VAL A 102 24.72 10.88 27.44
N PHE A 103 25.12 12.14 27.65
CA PHE A 103 25.15 13.24 26.68
C PHE A 103 26.49 13.37 25.90
N LEU A 104 27.49 12.50 26.15
CA LEU A 104 28.78 12.44 25.45
C LEU A 104 28.70 11.70 24.11
N VAL A 105 27.50 11.26 23.69
CA VAL A 105 27.15 11.38 22.26
C VAL A 105 26.98 12.88 22.02
N SER A 106 28.11 13.57 21.87
CA SER A 106 28.20 15.02 21.95
C SER A 106 27.17 15.71 21.05
N PRO A 107 26.77 16.96 21.38
CA PRO A 107 26.04 17.81 20.44
C PRO A 107 26.69 17.84 19.04
N SER A 108 28.00 17.59 18.94
CA SER A 108 28.71 17.46 17.66
C SER A 108 28.43 16.18 16.86
N VAL A 109 27.93 15.10 17.45
CA VAL A 109 27.39 13.92 16.74
C VAL A 109 26.07 14.29 16.06
N PHE A 110 25.23 15.08 16.73
CA PHE A 110 23.92 15.52 16.22
C PHE A 110 24.01 16.76 15.30
N SER A 111 25.06 17.58 15.45
CA SER A 111 25.41 18.64 14.49
C SER A 111 26.16 18.10 13.26
N ASN A 112 26.51 16.80 13.25
CA ASN A 112 27.14 16.16 12.11
C ASN A 112 26.09 15.92 11.01
N ILE A 113 25.88 16.93 10.18
CA ILE A 113 24.96 16.90 9.03
C ILE A 113 25.13 15.59 8.21
N PRO A 114 26.37 15.13 7.89
CA PRO A 114 26.56 13.84 7.22
C PRO A 114 25.95 12.63 7.94
N LEU A 115 26.12 12.52 9.26
CA LEU A 115 25.55 11.41 10.03
C LEU A 115 24.02 11.46 10.06
N ALA A 116 23.45 12.63 10.34
CA ALA A 116 22.00 12.83 10.38
C ALA A 116 21.33 12.52 9.02
N VAL A 117 21.97 12.94 7.92
CA VAL A 117 21.54 12.61 6.56
C VAL A 117 21.64 11.10 6.30
N SER A 118 22.75 10.47 6.69
CA SER A 118 22.97 9.03 6.51
C SER A 118 21.93 8.18 7.24
N LEU A 119 21.63 8.52 8.51
CA LEU A 119 20.59 7.84 9.30
C LEU A 119 19.21 8.06 8.70
N THR A 120 18.88 9.29 8.30
CA THR A 120 17.59 9.60 7.65
C THR A 120 17.41 8.79 6.37
N LEU A 121 18.45 8.70 5.53
CA LEU A 121 18.44 7.89 4.32
C LEU A 121 18.27 6.40 4.64
N LEU A 122 19.02 5.86 5.59
CA LEU A 122 18.92 4.46 6.02
C LEU A 122 17.49 4.13 6.45
N PHE A 123 16.90 4.94 7.34
CA PHE A 123 15.54 4.72 7.83
C PHE A 123 14.48 4.90 6.75
N THR A 124 14.69 5.82 5.81
CA THR A 124 13.79 6.00 4.66
C THR A 124 13.82 4.78 3.74
N VAL A 125 15.01 4.22 3.49
CA VAL A 125 15.18 2.99 2.71
C VAL A 125 14.50 1.82 3.41
N LEU A 126 14.75 1.62 4.72
CA LEU A 126 14.10 0.57 5.50
C LEU A 126 12.57 0.72 5.51
N GLY A 127 12.07 1.94 5.72
CA GLY A 127 10.64 2.25 5.66
C GLY A 127 10.02 1.93 4.31
N THR A 128 10.71 2.25 3.22
CA THR A 128 10.28 1.94 1.85
C THR A 128 10.24 0.43 1.61
N VAL A 129 11.25 -0.32 2.07
CA VAL A 129 11.27 -1.78 1.95
C VAL A 129 10.12 -2.41 2.73
N VAL A 130 9.88 -1.96 3.97
CA VAL A 130 8.76 -2.43 4.79
C VAL A 130 7.40 -2.10 4.14
N TYR A 131 7.26 -0.91 3.57
CA TYR A 131 6.07 -0.50 2.83
C TYR A 131 5.83 -1.39 1.60
N LEU A 132 6.87 -1.71 0.83
CA LEU A 132 6.77 -2.61 -0.33
C LEU A 132 6.34 -4.02 0.07
N ILE A 133 6.96 -4.57 1.13
CA ILE A 133 6.63 -5.91 1.64
C ILE A 133 5.17 -5.97 2.08
N THR A 134 4.72 -5.00 2.88
CA THR A 134 3.35 -4.96 3.38
C THR A 134 2.32 -4.70 2.28
N SER A 135 2.65 -3.90 1.26
CA SER A 135 1.80 -3.67 0.09
C SER A 135 1.57 -4.96 -0.71
N VAL A 136 2.62 -5.75 -0.95
CA VAL A 136 2.49 -7.05 -1.63
C VAL A 136 1.77 -8.06 -0.74
N ALA A 137 2.05 -8.09 0.56
CA ALA A 137 1.41 -9.00 1.50
C ALA A 137 -0.11 -8.78 1.58
N GLN A 138 -0.58 -7.54 1.51
CA GLN A 138 -2.02 -7.25 1.40
C GLN A 138 -2.63 -7.91 0.16
N LEU A 139 -1.93 -7.88 -0.98
CA LEU A 139 -2.37 -8.54 -2.20
C LEU A 139 -2.36 -10.06 -2.09
N ILE A 140 -1.39 -10.65 -1.36
CA ILE A 140 -1.34 -12.09 -1.10
C ILE A 140 -2.49 -12.54 -0.18
N VAL A 141 -2.78 -11.77 0.87
CA VAL A 141 -3.95 -12.01 1.74
C VAL A 141 -5.22 -11.99 0.90
N LEU A 142 -5.36 -10.97 0.05
CA LEU A 142 -6.50 -10.87 -0.84
C LEU A 142 -6.52 -12.00 -1.87
N LYS A 143 -5.41 -12.42 -2.48
CA LYS A 143 -5.35 -13.57 -3.42
C LYS A 143 -5.80 -14.88 -2.77
N ASN A 144 -5.56 -15.04 -1.46
CA ASN A 144 -5.88 -16.22 -0.68
C ASN A 144 -7.10 -16.04 0.23
N ASP A 145 -7.97 -15.12 -0.13
CA ASP A 145 -9.17 -14.83 0.64
C ASP A 145 -10.02 -16.08 0.93
N GLY A 146 -10.48 -16.21 2.18
CA GLY A 146 -11.22 -17.37 2.67
C GLY A 146 -10.37 -18.59 3.03
N LYS A 147 -9.05 -18.59 2.74
CA LYS A 147 -8.13 -19.69 3.08
C LYS A 147 -7.45 -19.53 4.45
N GLY A 148 -7.75 -18.47 5.20
CA GLY A 148 -7.23 -18.25 6.55
C GLY A 148 -5.71 -18.10 6.59
N LEU A 149 -5.15 -17.27 5.70
CA LEU A 149 -3.70 -17.12 5.56
C LEU A 149 -3.12 -16.31 6.73
N ASP A 150 -2.11 -16.88 7.41
CA ASP A 150 -1.44 -16.24 8.54
C ASP A 150 -0.52 -15.08 8.11
N PHE A 151 -0.30 -14.13 9.02
CA PHE A 151 0.52 -12.94 8.81
C PHE A 151 1.93 -13.29 8.31
N SER A 152 2.59 -14.24 8.97
CA SER A 152 3.96 -14.64 8.63
C SER A 152 4.01 -15.28 7.25
N SER A 153 2.97 -16.04 6.92
CA SER A 153 2.83 -16.66 5.59
C SER A 153 2.63 -15.61 4.50
N ALA A 154 1.86 -14.55 4.76
CA ALA A 154 1.64 -13.47 3.81
C ALA A 154 2.93 -12.71 3.50
N ILE A 155 3.72 -12.41 4.54
CA ILE A 155 5.03 -11.76 4.40
C ILE A 155 6.00 -12.67 3.64
N ASN A 156 6.10 -13.95 4.01
CA ASN A 156 7.02 -14.90 3.36
C ASN A 156 6.69 -15.10 1.87
N GLN A 157 5.41 -15.19 1.53
CA GLN A 157 4.95 -15.29 0.14
C GLN A 157 5.11 -14.00 -0.66
N SER A 158 5.41 -12.86 -0.01
CA SER A 158 5.61 -11.58 -0.69
C SER A 158 7.00 -11.45 -1.32
N PHE A 159 8.02 -12.06 -0.73
CA PHE A 159 9.42 -11.94 -1.17
C PHE A 159 9.65 -12.24 -2.66
N PRO A 160 9.07 -13.31 -3.25
CA PRO A 160 9.24 -13.60 -4.68
C PRO A 160 8.72 -12.52 -5.63
N TYR A 161 7.77 -11.69 -5.17
CA TYR A 161 7.15 -10.64 -5.99
C TYR A 161 7.81 -9.28 -5.83
N LEU A 162 8.57 -9.04 -4.75
CA LEU A 162 9.08 -7.70 -4.39
C LEU A 162 9.85 -7.05 -5.54
N TRP A 163 10.77 -7.78 -6.17
CA TRP A 163 11.56 -7.22 -7.26
C TRP A 163 10.70 -6.85 -8.46
N LYS A 164 9.82 -7.74 -8.90
CA LYS A 164 8.91 -7.50 -10.04
C LYS A 164 7.97 -6.34 -9.78
N TYR A 165 7.42 -6.28 -8.57
CA TYR A 165 6.50 -5.24 -8.11
C TYR A 165 7.20 -3.88 -7.98
N PHE A 166 8.39 -3.84 -7.40
CA PHE A 166 9.19 -2.62 -7.27
C PHE A 166 9.56 -2.03 -8.63
N VAL A 167 10.10 -2.85 -9.53
CA VAL A 167 10.44 -2.40 -10.90
C VAL A 167 9.17 -1.96 -11.63
N PHE A 168 8.03 -2.64 -11.43
CA PHE A 168 6.76 -2.22 -12.01
C PHE A 168 6.34 -0.83 -11.51
N MET A 169 6.41 -0.59 -10.20
CA MET A 169 6.02 0.71 -9.63
C MET A 169 6.92 1.85 -10.10
N ILE A 170 8.23 1.61 -10.28
CA ILE A 170 9.15 2.60 -10.86
C ILE A 170 8.80 2.89 -12.32
N LEU A 171 8.61 1.85 -13.15
CA LEU A 171 8.26 2.04 -14.55
C LEU A 171 6.90 2.71 -14.71
N TYR A 172 5.93 2.35 -13.88
CA TYR A 172 4.60 2.91 -13.89
C TYR A 172 4.64 4.39 -13.51
N SER A 173 5.35 4.76 -12.45
CA SER A 173 5.51 6.17 -12.07
C SER A 173 6.23 6.99 -13.13
N LEU A 174 7.26 6.44 -13.78
CA LEU A 174 7.96 7.11 -14.88
C LEU A 174 7.03 7.37 -16.08
N VAL A 175 6.24 6.37 -16.47
CA VAL A 175 5.26 6.50 -17.56
C VAL A 175 4.20 7.57 -17.20
N LEU A 176 3.75 7.61 -15.95
CA LEU A 176 2.81 8.64 -15.49
C LEU A 176 3.44 10.04 -15.52
N VAL A 177 4.66 10.21 -15.02
CA VAL A 177 5.37 11.49 -15.02
C VAL A 177 5.58 11.98 -16.44
N VAL A 178 6.06 11.12 -17.35
CA VAL A 178 6.22 11.47 -18.77
C VAL A 178 4.87 11.83 -19.40
N GLY A 179 3.81 11.07 -19.09
CA GLY A 179 2.46 11.37 -19.53
C GLY A 179 1.99 12.76 -19.09
N LEU A 180 2.17 13.09 -17.81
CA LEU A 180 1.78 14.38 -17.23
C LEU A 180 2.62 15.55 -17.72
N ILE A 181 3.93 15.35 -17.95
CA ILE A 181 4.81 16.37 -18.56
C ILE A 181 4.38 16.68 -19.99
N LEU A 182 4.00 15.65 -20.75
CA LEU A 182 3.52 15.84 -22.13
C LEU A 182 2.21 16.65 -22.11
N LEU A 183 1.18 16.21 -21.39
CA LEU A 183 -0.10 16.91 -21.14
C LEU A 183 -0.90 16.15 -20.05
N VAL A 184 -1.85 16.80 -19.37
CA VAL A 184 -2.71 16.13 -18.35
C VAL A 184 -3.48 14.93 -18.93
N ILE A 185 -3.99 15.05 -20.16
CA ILE A 185 -4.83 14.01 -20.80
C ILE A 185 -4.05 12.69 -21.04
N PRO A 186 -2.86 12.68 -21.67
CA PRO A 186 -2.01 11.50 -21.76
C PRO A 186 -1.70 10.84 -20.42
N GLY A 187 -1.43 11.64 -19.38
CA GLY A 187 -1.21 11.12 -18.02
C GLY A 187 -2.40 10.30 -17.50
N ILE A 188 -3.63 10.80 -17.67
CA ILE A 188 -4.85 10.09 -17.29
C ILE A 188 -5.02 8.79 -18.10
N ILE A 189 -4.72 8.81 -19.40
CA ILE A 189 -4.84 7.62 -20.25
C ILE A 189 -3.89 6.51 -19.75
N PHE A 190 -2.64 6.84 -19.44
CA PHE A 190 -1.68 5.87 -18.91
C PHE A 190 -2.04 5.36 -17.52
N LEU A 191 -2.59 6.22 -16.65
CA LEU A 191 -3.10 5.84 -15.34
C LEU A 191 -4.17 4.76 -15.46
N ILE A 192 -5.11 4.92 -16.39
CA ILE A 192 -6.18 3.94 -16.60
C ILE A 192 -5.67 2.67 -17.29
N TRP A 193 -4.79 2.77 -18.29
CA TRP A 193 -4.27 1.59 -18.99
C TRP A 193 -3.42 0.69 -18.11
N PHE A 194 -2.61 1.25 -17.22
CA PHE A 194 -1.61 0.50 -16.45
C PHE A 194 -1.93 0.40 -14.95
N GLY A 195 -2.96 1.09 -14.48
CA GLY A 195 -3.34 1.13 -13.07
C GLY A 195 -3.75 -0.22 -12.46
N LEU A 196 -4.02 -1.25 -13.26
CA LEU A 196 -4.33 -2.60 -12.78
C LEU A 196 -3.14 -3.57 -12.89
N GLY A 197 -1.99 -3.15 -13.43
CA GLY A 197 -0.88 -4.06 -13.72
C GLY A 197 -0.23 -4.65 -12.47
N TYR A 198 -0.19 -3.91 -11.36
CA TYR A 198 0.37 -4.42 -10.10
C TYR A 198 -0.43 -5.61 -9.54
N LEU A 199 -1.74 -5.68 -9.83
CA LEU A 199 -2.59 -6.82 -9.48
C LEU A 199 -2.28 -8.03 -10.34
N ALA A 200 -2.01 -7.82 -11.65
CA ALA A 200 -1.60 -8.90 -12.54
C ALA A 200 -0.29 -9.59 -12.11
N ILE A 201 0.63 -8.86 -11.49
CA ILE A 201 1.89 -9.44 -10.97
C ILE A 201 1.61 -10.43 -9.84
N VAL A 202 0.72 -10.09 -8.91
CA VAL A 202 0.49 -10.90 -7.71
C VAL A 202 -0.59 -11.96 -7.94
N PHE A 203 -1.72 -11.59 -8.54
CA PHE A 203 -2.84 -12.51 -8.77
C PHE A 203 -2.53 -13.54 -9.86
N ASP A 204 -1.83 -13.12 -10.93
CA ASP A 204 -1.63 -13.93 -12.14
C ASP A 204 -0.15 -14.22 -12.43
N ASP A 205 0.76 -13.90 -11.49
CA ASP A 205 2.18 -14.26 -11.56
C ASP A 205 2.97 -13.69 -12.76
N TYR A 206 2.43 -12.66 -13.44
CA TYR A 206 3.07 -12.02 -14.59
C TYR A 206 4.40 -11.34 -14.25
N LYS A 207 5.31 -11.28 -15.23
CA LYS A 207 6.51 -10.43 -15.14
C LYS A 207 6.14 -8.96 -15.31
N THR A 208 7.02 -8.07 -14.84
CA THR A 208 6.85 -6.61 -14.88
C THR A 208 6.33 -6.09 -16.23
N ILE A 209 6.98 -6.40 -17.34
CA ILE A 209 6.59 -5.88 -18.68
C ILE A 209 5.28 -6.53 -19.16
N GLU A 210 5.09 -7.81 -18.87
CA GLU A 210 3.88 -8.55 -19.24
C GLU A 210 2.66 -8.00 -18.49
N ALA A 211 2.83 -7.59 -17.23
CA ALA A 211 1.79 -6.96 -16.43
C ALA A 211 1.29 -5.63 -17.02
N PHE A 212 2.16 -4.81 -17.64
CA PHE A 212 1.72 -3.61 -18.38
C PHE A 212 0.84 -3.98 -19.58
N LYS A 213 1.26 -4.98 -20.37
CA LYS A 213 0.49 -5.45 -21.52
C LYS A 213 -0.86 -6.01 -21.07
N ARG A 214 -0.85 -6.85 -20.04
CA ARG A 214 -2.03 -7.46 -19.46
C ARG A 214 -3.03 -6.44 -18.94
N SER A 215 -2.57 -5.43 -18.20
CA SER A 215 -3.44 -4.34 -17.72
C SER A 215 -4.09 -3.61 -18.89
N LYS A 216 -3.31 -3.25 -19.92
CA LYS A 216 -3.85 -2.57 -21.11
C LYS A 216 -4.85 -3.45 -21.86
N GLU A 217 -4.57 -4.75 -21.99
CA GLU A 217 -5.47 -5.73 -22.57
C GLU A 217 -6.78 -5.82 -21.79
N LEU A 218 -6.75 -5.84 -20.46
CA LEU A 218 -7.93 -5.83 -19.60
C LEU A 218 -8.76 -4.55 -19.73
N VAL A 219 -8.09 -3.41 -19.90
CA VAL A 219 -8.77 -2.10 -20.01
C VAL A 219 -9.33 -1.84 -21.42
N LYS A 220 -8.75 -2.43 -22.47
CA LYS A 220 -9.17 -2.21 -23.87
C LYS A 220 -10.65 -2.54 -24.08
N GLY A 221 -11.46 -1.61 -24.58
CA GLY A 221 -12.91 -1.80 -24.74
C GLY A 221 -13.75 -1.58 -23.48
N TYR A 222 -13.12 -1.43 -22.32
CA TYR A 222 -13.77 -1.09 -21.03
C TYR A 222 -13.15 0.16 -20.38
N TRP A 223 -12.49 1.01 -21.17
CA TRP A 223 -11.73 2.16 -20.67
C TRP A 223 -12.58 3.09 -19.81
N TRP A 224 -13.76 3.48 -20.28
CA TRP A 224 -14.69 4.35 -19.52
C TRP A 224 -15.23 3.69 -18.26
N ALA A 225 -15.45 2.38 -18.29
CA ALA A 225 -15.90 1.64 -17.12
C ALA A 225 -14.81 1.62 -16.03
N ILE A 226 -13.54 1.35 -16.40
CA ILE A 226 -12.40 1.40 -15.48
C ILE A 226 -12.14 2.82 -15.00
N PHE A 227 -12.14 3.80 -15.91
CA PHE A 227 -12.03 5.22 -15.56
C PHE A 227 -13.07 5.62 -14.50
N GLY A 228 -14.33 5.23 -14.69
CA GLY A 228 -15.39 5.45 -13.71
C GLY A 228 -15.10 4.84 -12.33
N ARG A 229 -14.38 3.70 -12.24
CA ARG A 229 -13.97 3.10 -10.95
C ARG A 229 -12.87 3.88 -10.25
N PHE A 230 -11.89 4.38 -11.00
CA PHE A 230 -10.87 5.27 -10.46
C PHE A 230 -11.48 6.60 -9.98
N VAL A 231 -12.39 7.18 -10.77
CA VAL A 231 -13.11 8.40 -10.39
C VAL A 231 -13.99 8.17 -9.16
N PHE A 232 -14.76 7.09 -9.14
CA PHE A 232 -15.59 6.73 -7.99
C PHE A 232 -14.77 6.61 -6.71
N TRP A 233 -13.68 5.82 -6.73
CA TRP A 233 -12.82 5.65 -5.58
C TRP A 233 -12.16 6.96 -5.13
N SER A 234 -11.77 7.81 -6.09
CA SER A 234 -11.19 9.12 -5.82
C SER A 234 -12.19 10.06 -5.15
N LEU A 235 -13.43 10.13 -5.65
CA LEU A 235 -14.50 10.93 -5.05
C LEU A 235 -14.89 10.41 -3.67
N PHE A 236 -14.98 9.09 -3.49
CA PHE A 236 -15.23 8.46 -2.20
C PHE A 236 -14.15 8.83 -1.17
N SER A 237 -12.88 8.70 -1.56
CA SER A 237 -11.74 9.05 -0.69
C SER A 237 -11.67 10.55 -0.40
N LEU A 238 -11.98 11.39 -1.39
CA LEU A 238 -12.04 12.85 -1.24
C LEU A 238 -13.14 13.25 -0.27
N LEU A 239 -14.32 12.65 -0.36
CA LEU A 239 -15.43 12.91 0.56
C LEU A 239 -15.03 12.62 2.02
N ILE A 240 -14.38 11.47 2.27
CA ILE A 240 -13.89 11.12 3.61
C ILE A 240 -12.85 12.13 4.10
N GLY A 241 -11.88 12.48 3.26
CA GLY A 241 -10.86 13.48 3.59
C GLY A 241 -11.45 14.87 3.87
N PHE A 242 -12.47 15.27 3.10
CA PHE A 242 -13.18 16.53 3.29
C PHE A 242 -13.95 16.56 4.61
N LEU A 243 -14.61 15.46 5.00
CA LEU A 243 -15.29 15.36 6.30
C LEU A 243 -14.31 15.45 7.47
N ILE A 244 -13.16 14.80 7.38
CA ILE A 244 -12.07 14.90 8.38
C ILE A 244 -11.54 16.34 8.45
N PHE A 245 -11.35 16.98 7.30
CA PHE A 245 -10.91 18.37 7.23
C PHE A 245 -11.93 19.30 7.90
N LEU A 246 -13.23 19.18 7.60
CA LEU A 246 -14.28 19.94 8.27
C LEU A 246 -14.30 19.71 9.78
N LEU A 247 -14.17 18.45 10.22
CA LEU A 247 -14.08 18.12 11.64
C LEU A 247 -12.89 18.81 12.32
N ARG A 248 -11.75 18.93 11.63
CA ARG A 248 -10.57 19.66 12.13
C ARG A 248 -10.86 21.13 12.32
N ILE A 249 -11.50 21.77 11.34
CA ILE A 249 -11.84 23.20 11.40
C ILE A 249 -12.85 23.47 12.53
N ILE A 250 -13.87 22.64 12.68
CA ILE A 250 -14.93 22.82 13.67
C ILE A 250 -14.44 22.55 15.09
N SER A 251 -13.68 21.46 15.30
CA SER A 251 -13.20 21.09 16.63
C SER A 251 -12.03 21.96 17.12
N GLY A 252 -11.28 22.58 16.22
CA GLY A 252 -10.08 23.36 16.55
C GLY A 252 -8.98 22.54 17.24
N SER A 253 -9.02 21.22 17.12
CA SER A 253 -8.26 20.31 17.99
C SER A 253 -7.29 19.42 17.23
N ASP A 254 -6.17 19.10 17.86
CA ASP A 254 -5.15 18.23 17.28
C ASP A 254 -5.50 16.73 17.37
N TYR A 255 -6.47 16.33 18.22
CA TYR A 255 -6.92 14.93 18.30
C TYR A 255 -7.55 14.44 16.99
N VAL A 256 -7.98 15.34 16.09
CA VAL A 256 -8.49 14.98 14.77
C VAL A 256 -7.43 14.26 13.94
N ALA A 257 -6.14 14.49 14.19
CA ALA A 257 -5.06 13.74 13.56
C ALA A 257 -5.08 12.25 13.95
N ILE A 258 -5.46 11.94 15.19
CA ILE A 258 -5.62 10.54 15.63
C ILE A 258 -6.80 9.90 14.89
N ILE A 259 -7.92 10.61 14.78
CA ILE A 259 -9.11 10.15 14.04
C ILE A 259 -8.74 9.92 12.57
N SER A 260 -8.01 10.84 11.93
CA SER A 260 -7.60 10.68 10.53
C SER A 260 -6.72 9.45 10.32
N ASN A 261 -5.81 9.18 11.25
CA ASN A 261 -4.95 7.99 11.21
C ASN A 261 -5.79 6.71 11.36
N LEU A 262 -6.74 6.68 12.29
CA LEU A 262 -7.65 5.54 12.46
C LEU A 262 -8.53 5.29 11.23
N VAL A 263 -9.01 6.36 10.58
CA VAL A 263 -9.76 6.22 9.32
C VAL A 263 -8.84 5.69 8.21
N SER A 264 -7.62 6.20 8.10
CA SER A 264 -6.66 5.75 7.09
C SER A 264 -6.31 4.26 7.20
N LEU A 265 -6.36 3.73 8.43
CA LEU A 265 -6.13 2.32 8.73
C LEU A 265 -7.17 1.39 8.10
N VAL A 266 -8.38 1.90 7.85
CA VAL A 266 -9.46 1.17 7.17
C VAL A 266 -9.46 1.47 5.67
N ILE A 267 -9.31 2.76 5.30
CA ILE A 267 -9.40 3.18 3.90
C ILE A 267 -8.29 2.60 3.03
N THR A 268 -7.07 2.49 3.56
CA THR A 268 -5.91 1.96 2.82
C THR A 268 -6.14 0.51 2.37
N PRO A 269 -6.35 -0.47 3.27
CA PRO A 269 -6.61 -1.85 2.85
C PRO A 269 -7.94 -2.01 2.09
N LEU A 270 -8.95 -1.18 2.37
CA LEU A 270 -10.20 -1.19 1.61
C LEU A 270 -9.98 -0.77 0.14
N SER A 271 -9.07 0.18 -0.11
CA SER A 271 -8.65 0.56 -1.48
C SER A 271 -8.09 -0.64 -2.23
N VAL A 272 -7.19 -1.37 -1.57
CA VAL A 272 -6.56 -2.55 -2.16
C VAL A 272 -7.60 -3.63 -2.47
N ALA A 273 -8.51 -3.89 -1.54
CA ALA A 273 -9.63 -4.81 -1.75
C ALA A 273 -10.55 -4.35 -2.90
N TYR A 274 -10.85 -3.06 -2.99
CA TYR A 274 -11.69 -2.50 -4.06
C TYR A 274 -11.08 -2.72 -5.43
N PHE A 275 -9.82 -2.35 -5.63
CA PHE A 275 -9.16 -2.56 -6.92
C PHE A 275 -8.91 -4.03 -7.24
N ALA A 276 -8.69 -4.89 -6.22
CA ALA A 276 -8.64 -6.34 -6.41
C ALA A 276 -9.99 -6.91 -6.92
N VAL A 277 -11.12 -6.42 -6.41
CA VAL A 277 -12.46 -6.78 -6.91
C VAL A 277 -12.64 -6.30 -8.35
N VAL A 278 -12.29 -5.03 -8.64
CA VAL A 278 -12.39 -4.47 -10.00
C VAL A 278 -11.57 -5.29 -11.00
N TYR A 279 -10.35 -5.66 -10.62
CA TYR A 279 -9.45 -6.48 -11.43
C TYR A 279 -10.05 -7.84 -11.79
N GLN A 280 -10.59 -8.53 -10.80
CA GLN A 280 -11.19 -9.83 -11.00
C GLN A 280 -12.48 -9.76 -11.81
N ASP A 281 -13.30 -8.74 -11.58
CA ASP A 281 -14.53 -8.54 -12.36
C ASP A 281 -14.20 -8.35 -13.84
N ILE A 282 -13.25 -7.46 -14.19
CA ILE A 282 -12.87 -7.25 -15.60
C ILE A 282 -12.18 -8.49 -16.21
N LYS A 283 -11.36 -9.20 -15.42
CA LYS A 283 -10.73 -10.46 -15.84
C LYS A 283 -11.80 -11.51 -16.18
N SER A 284 -12.77 -11.72 -15.28
CA SER A 284 -13.86 -12.69 -15.46
C SER A 284 -14.77 -12.39 -16.65
N ILE A 285 -14.88 -11.12 -17.06
CA ILE A 285 -15.65 -10.72 -18.24
C ILE A 285 -14.88 -11.06 -19.53
N LYS A 286 -13.55 -10.97 -19.51
CA LYS A 286 -12.69 -11.11 -20.70
C LYS A 286 -12.13 -12.50 -20.96
N GLU A 287 -12.11 -13.35 -19.94
CA GLU A 287 -11.61 -14.72 -20.04
C GLU A 287 -12.73 -15.76 -20.23
N LYS A 288 -13.93 -15.31 -20.59
CA LYS A 288 -14.96 -16.21 -21.14
C LYS A 288 -14.69 -16.49 -22.61
#